data_AF-A0A554JRC3-F1
#
_entry.id   AF-A0A554JRC3-F1
#
_cell.length_a   1.000
_cell.length_b   1.000
_cell.length_c   1.000
_cell.angle_alpha   90.00
_cell.angle_beta   90.00
_cell.angle_gamma   90.00
#
_symmetry.space_group_name_H-M   'P 1'
#
loop_
_entity.id
_entity.type
_entity.pdbx_description
1 polymer ?
#
loop_
_entity_poly.entity_id
_entity_poly.type
_entity_poly.pdbx_seq_one_letter_code
_entity_poly.pdbx_strand_id
1 'polypeptide(L)'
;MSDLVKGKKVQDALVALQFLPKRAAEPIAKLIKSAVANAKTAGENVDALKVQSITVESAGMLKKYMPRAFGRASLIRRRKSRVIVTLAEKASK
;
A
#
# COMPACT_ATOMS: atom_id res chain seq x y z
N MET A 1 5.10 2.35 8.33
CA MET A 1 3.71 1.88 8.09
C MET A 1 3.72 0.51 7.41
N SER A 2 4.45 0.35 6.31
CA SER A 2 4.73 -0.97 5.70
C SER A 2 5.13 -2.00 6.75
N ASP A 3 6.03 -1.63 7.66
CA ASP A 3 6.57 -2.55 8.68
C ASP A 3 5.55 -2.93 9.76
N LEU A 4 4.53 -2.09 9.98
CA LEU A 4 3.47 -2.38 10.94
C LEU A 4 2.54 -3.50 10.44
N VAL A 5 2.38 -3.61 9.13
CA VAL A 5 1.43 -4.51 8.49
C VAL A 5 2.12 -5.80 8.01
N LYS A 6 3.42 -5.71 7.71
CA LYS A 6 4.25 -6.84 7.30
C LYS A 6 4.24 -7.95 8.37
N GLY A 7 4.03 -9.18 7.93
CA GLY A 7 4.05 -10.37 8.79
C GLY A 7 2.76 -10.64 9.57
N LYS A 8 1.81 -9.70 9.60
CA LYS A 8 0.49 -9.91 10.24
C LYS A 8 -0.44 -10.74 9.37
N LYS A 9 -1.42 -11.38 10.00
CA LYS A 9 -2.58 -11.94 9.30
C LYS A 9 -3.34 -10.82 8.62
N VAL A 10 -4.02 -11.16 7.52
CA VAL A 10 -4.79 -10.20 6.72
C VAL A 10 -5.84 -9.46 7.56
N GLN A 11 -6.55 -10.17 8.45
CA GLN A 11 -7.59 -9.56 9.29
C GLN A 11 -6.99 -8.54 10.29
N ASP A 12 -5.95 -8.93 11.02
CA ASP A 12 -5.24 -8.05 11.96
C ASP A 12 -4.65 -6.82 11.26
N ALA A 13 -4.14 -7.01 10.04
CA ALA A 13 -3.64 -5.94 9.19
C ALA A 13 -4.74 -4.92 8.86
N LEU A 14 -5.94 -5.37 8.47
CA LEU A 14 -7.06 -4.48 8.14
C LEU A 14 -7.53 -3.68 9.36
N VAL A 15 -7.61 -4.32 10.53
CA VAL A 15 -7.97 -3.64 11.78
C VAL A 15 -6.91 -2.59 12.14
N ALA A 16 -5.63 -2.95 12.09
CA ALA A 16 -4.54 -2.01 12.37
C ALA A 16 -4.53 -0.81 11.42
N LEU A 17 -4.89 -1.02 10.15
CA LEU A 17 -4.99 0.04 9.15
C LEU A 17 -6.17 0.99 9.41
N GLN A 18 -7.30 0.49 9.92
CA GLN A 18 -8.49 1.29 10.17
C GLN A 18 -8.26 2.39 11.22
N PHE A 19 -7.45 2.10 12.24
CA PHE A 19 -7.16 3.04 13.33
C PHE A 19 -5.91 3.88 13.09
N LEU A 20 -5.23 3.73 11.95
CA LEU A 20 -3.99 4.44 11.68
C LEU A 20 -4.28 5.88 11.17
N PRO A 21 -3.78 6.95 11.81
CA PRO A 21 -4.07 8.33 11.43
C PRO A 21 -3.26 8.83 10.22
N LYS A 22 -2.93 7.96 9.26
CA LYS A 22 -2.15 8.29 8.07
C LYS A 22 -3.04 8.21 6.83
N ARG A 23 -2.93 9.20 5.94
CA ARG A 23 -3.62 9.21 4.64
C ARG A 23 -3.34 7.96 3.79
N ALA A 24 -2.18 7.33 3.98
CA ALA A 24 -1.82 6.10 3.26
C ALA A 24 -2.59 4.85 3.73
N ALA A 25 -3.33 4.92 4.85
CA ALA A 25 -4.08 3.79 5.38
C ALA A 25 -5.21 3.33 4.45
N GLU A 26 -6.02 4.27 3.98
CA GLU A 26 -7.15 3.99 3.10
C GLU A 26 -6.73 3.30 1.78
N PRO A 27 -5.76 3.81 1.00
CA PRO A 27 -5.35 3.15 -0.24
C PRO A 27 -4.69 1.78 0.00
N ILE A 28 -3.94 1.60 1.09
CA ILE A 28 -3.33 0.30 1.43
C ILE A 28 -4.40 -0.71 1.86
N ALA A 29 -5.38 -0.30 2.66
CA ALA A 29 -6.49 -1.16 3.05
C ALA A 29 -7.30 -1.61 1.82
N LYS A 30 -7.55 -0.70 0.88
CA LYS A 30 -8.17 -1.03 -0.41
C LYS A 30 -7.36 -2.06 -1.20
N LEU A 31 -6.03 -1.89 -1.25
CA LEU A 31 -5.13 -2.80 -1.95
C LEU A 31 -5.14 -4.20 -1.33
N ILE A 32 -5.09 -4.31 0.01
CA ILE A 32 -5.15 -5.60 0.71
C ILE A 32 -6.49 -6.30 0.45
N LYS A 33 -7.62 -5.57 0.51
CA LYS A 33 -8.95 -6.12 0.15
C LYS A 33 -8.97 -6.66 -1.28
N SER A 34 -8.36 -5.93 -2.23
CA SER A 34 -8.24 -6.40 -3.61
C SER A 34 -7.36 -7.64 -3.75
N ALA A 35 -6.23 -7.70 -3.02
CA ALA A 35 -5.34 -8.86 -3.05
C ALA A 35 -6.02 -10.11 -2.48
N VAL A 36 -6.82 -9.96 -1.43
CA VAL A 36 -7.64 -11.05 -0.88
C VAL A 36 -8.69 -11.54 -1.87
N ALA A 37 -9.34 -10.62 -2.58
CA ALA A 37 -10.30 -11.00 -3.63
C ALA A 37 -9.61 -11.79 -4.75
N ASN A 38 -8.40 -11.39 -5.15
CA ASN A 38 -7.62 -12.12 -6.15
C ASN A 38 -7.23 -13.52 -5.66
N ALA A 39 -6.76 -13.65 -4.41
CA ALA A 39 -6.41 -14.93 -3.80
C ALA A 39 -7.64 -15.86 -3.71
N LYS A 40 -8.80 -15.31 -3.34
CA LYS A 40 -10.07 -16.05 -3.31
C LYS A 40 -10.44 -16.60 -4.69
N THR A 41 -10.28 -15.80 -5.74
CA THR A 41 -10.53 -16.24 -7.12
C THR A 41 -9.53 -17.31 -7.57
N ALA A 42 -8.30 -17.27 -7.06
CA ALA A 42 -7.28 -18.30 -7.32
C ALA A 42 -7.48 -19.60 -6.54
N GLY A 43 -8.44 -19.66 -5.62
CA GLY A 43 -8.75 -20.84 -4.80
C GLY A 43 -7.91 -20.98 -3.53
N GLU A 44 -7.20 -19.93 -3.10
CA GLU A 44 -6.43 -19.93 -1.86
C GLU A 44 -7.32 -19.73 -0.63
N ASN A 45 -6.88 -20.27 0.53
CA ASN A 45 -7.63 -20.16 1.77
C ASN A 45 -7.44 -18.79 2.43
N VAL A 46 -8.47 -17.94 2.33
CA VAL A 46 -8.44 -16.53 2.79
C VAL A 46 -8.02 -16.37 4.26
N ASP A 47 -8.44 -17.28 5.14
CA ASP A 47 -8.15 -17.21 6.57
C ASP A 47 -6.71 -17.58 6.95
N ALA A 48 -6.02 -18.32 6.07
CA ALA A 48 -4.63 -18.70 6.24
C ALA A 48 -3.64 -17.67 5.66
N LEU A 49 -4.14 -16.65 4.97
CA LEU A 49 -3.31 -15.64 4.30
C LEU A 49 -2.65 -14.68 5.31
N LYS A 50 -1.36 -14.45 5.10
CA LYS A 50 -0.57 -13.42 5.78
C LYS A 50 0.02 -12.45 4.77
N VAL A 51 0.25 -11.23 5.22
CA VAL A 51 0.99 -10.24 4.44
C VAL A 51 2.47 -10.57 4.52
N GLN A 52 3.02 -11.18 3.47
CA GLN A 52 4.44 -11.55 3.44
C GLN A 52 5.32 -10.30 3.24
N SER A 53 4.99 -9.49 2.25
CA SER A 53 5.75 -8.29 1.93
C SER A 53 4.83 -7.18 1.45
N ILE A 54 5.23 -5.94 1.78
CA ILE A 54 4.69 -4.73 1.21
C ILE A 54 5.89 -3.87 0.81
N THR A 55 6.00 -3.59 -0.47
CA THR A 55 7.04 -2.71 -1.01
C THR A 55 6.40 -1.48 -1.67
N VAL A 56 7.06 -0.33 -1.50
CA VAL A 56 6.61 0.95 -2.06
C VAL A 56 7.73 1.50 -2.91
N GLU A 57 7.47 1.58 -4.21
CA GLU A 57 8.41 2.05 -5.20
C GLU A 57 7.99 3.42 -5.75
N SER A 58 8.94 4.13 -6.34
CA SER A 58 8.65 5.36 -7.08
C SER A 58 8.00 5.02 -8.42
N ALA A 59 6.81 5.54 -8.69
CA ALA A 59 6.10 5.37 -9.96
C ALA A 59 6.32 6.56 -10.91
N GLY A 60 7.34 7.37 -10.64
CA GLY A 60 7.60 8.62 -11.35
C GLY A 60 6.98 9.84 -10.65
N MET A 61 7.06 10.97 -11.35
CA MET A 61 6.77 12.28 -10.76
C MET A 61 6.10 13.21 -11.75
N LEU A 62 5.02 13.87 -11.31
CA LEU A 62 4.40 14.97 -12.03
C LEU A 62 5.15 16.26 -11.67
N LYS A 63 5.69 16.92 -12.69
CA LYS A 63 6.35 18.22 -12.57
C LYS A 63 5.32 19.31 -12.88
N LYS A 64 5.09 20.22 -11.93
CA LYS A 64 4.27 21.42 -12.13
C LYS A 64 5.12 22.65 -11.84
N TYR A 65 4.97 23.71 -12.63
CA TYR A 65 5.59 24.98 -12.34
C TYR A 65 4.63 25.86 -11.54
N MET A 66 5.13 26.45 -10.47
CA MET A 66 4.40 27.46 -9.69
C MET A 66 5.10 28.81 -9.86
N PRO A 67 4.35 29.85 -10.27
CA PRO A 67 4.90 31.19 -10.42
C PRO A 67 5.38 31.71 -9.06
N ARG A 68 6.47 32.48 -9.08
CA ARG A 68 7.11 33.11 -7.93
C ARG A 68 7.44 34.56 -8.26
N ALA A 69 7.78 35.34 -7.24
CA ALA A 69 8.16 36.74 -7.38
C ALA A 69 9.28 36.96 -8.41
N PHE A 70 9.30 38.15 -9.02
CA PHE A 70 10.27 38.56 -10.05
C PHE A 70 10.27 37.66 -11.30
N GLY A 71 9.09 37.20 -11.76
CA GLY A 71 8.95 36.39 -12.98
C GLY A 71 9.59 35.00 -12.91
N ARG A 72 9.96 34.52 -11.71
CA ARG A 72 10.59 33.21 -11.53
C ARG A 72 9.54 32.09 -11.53
N ALA A 73 9.93 30.91 -12.00
CA ALA A 73 9.11 29.71 -11.89
C ALA A 73 9.83 28.65 -11.06
N SER A 74 9.17 28.13 -10.02
CA SER A 74 9.70 27.05 -9.18
C SER A 74 8.99 25.74 -9.49
N LEU A 75 9.70 24.62 -9.43
CA LEU A 75 9.17 23.32 -9.79
C LEU A 75 8.62 22.56 -8.57
N ILE A 76 7.32 22.28 -8.57
CA ILE A 76 6.64 21.41 -7.61
C ILE A 76 6.68 19.98 -8.14
N ARG A 77 7.28 19.08 -7.34
CA ARG A 77 7.36 17.64 -7.64
C ARG A 77 6.26 16.89 -6.91
N ARG A 78 5.19 16.52 -7.62
CA ARG A 78 4.16 15.60 -7.08
C ARG A 78 4.59 14.16 -7.37
N ARG A 79 5.19 13.51 -6.38
CA ARG A 79 5.66 12.12 -6.46
C ARG A 79 4.48 11.15 -6.46
N LYS A 80 4.54 10.12 -7.31
CA LYS A 80 3.63 8.99 -7.32
C LYS A 80 4.35 7.77 -6.77
N SER A 81 3.59 6.86 -6.17
CA SER A 81 4.12 5.60 -5.65
C SER A 81 3.40 4.43 -6.29
N ARG A 82 4.14 3.36 -6.59
CA ARG A 82 3.59 2.04 -6.91
C ARG A 82 3.73 1.20 -5.65
N VAL A 83 2.63 0.62 -5.19
CA VAL A 83 2.62 -0.23 -4.00
C VAL A 83 2.41 -1.66 -4.47
N ILE A 84 3.28 -2.56 -4.04
CA ILE A 84 3.23 -3.99 -4.35
C ILE A 84 3.01 -4.72 -3.04
N VAL A 85 2.01 -5.61 -3.01
CA VAL A 85 1.66 -6.42 -1.84
C VAL A 85 1.72 -7.87 -2.26
N THR A 86 2.47 -8.66 -1.49
CA THR A 86 2.54 -10.11 -1.67
C THR A 86 1.88 -10.76 -0.47
N LEU A 87 0.81 -11.52 -0.73
CA LEU A 87 0.19 -12.41 0.24
C LEU A 87 0.80 -13.79 0.08
N ALA A 88 0.93 -14.51 1.19
CA ALA A 88 1.36 -15.90 1.18
C ALA A 88 0.53 -16.68 2.19
N GLU A 89 0.28 -17.95 1.90
CA GLU A 89 -0.27 -18.86 2.88
C GLU A 89 0.74 -19.14 3.98
N LYS A 90 0.27 -19.22 5.23
CA LYS A 90 1.08 -19.75 6.32
C LYS A 90 1.09 -21.27 6.19
N ALA A 91 2.10 -21.82 5.53
CA ALA A 91 2.38 -23.25 5.62
C ALA A 91 2.51 -23.64 7.09
N SER A 92 1.53 -24.38 7.60
CA SER A 92 1.64 -25.03 8.90
C SER A 92 2.66 -26.15 8.75
N LYS A 93 3.64 -26.14 9.65
CA LYS A 93 4.55 -27.26 9.87
C LYS A 93 4.08 -27.96 11.13
#